data_AF-A0A1V9V8T1-F1
#
_entry.id   AF-A0A1V9V8T1-F1
#
_cell.length_a   1.000
_cell.length_b   1.000
_cell.length_c   1.000
_cell.angle_alpha   90.00
_cell.angle_beta   90.00
_cell.angle_gamma   90.00
#
_symmetry.space_group_name_H-M   'P 1'
#
loop_
_entity.id
_entity.type
_entity.pdbx_description
1 polymer ?
#
loop_
_entity_poly.entity_id
_entity_poly.type
_entity_poly.pdbx_seq_one_letter_code
_entity_poly.pdbx_strand_id
1 'polypeptide(L)'
;SKSGRYGGTFAHKDIAFEFASWISAEFKLFLIKEFQRLKNEEIENKSLEWNLSRSLSKINYKIHTDAIKEHLVPNILSRPKDGFVYATEADVLNIALFGQTAKEWRENNPKQDGNIRDYASVEQLIVLSNMESVNAELIKQGMQQADRLLVLNSMAISQMKSLINNPTIKKLGKLYGFNNYGRMYCM
;
A
#
# COMPACT_ATOMS: atom_id res chain seq x y z
N SER A 1 -55.44 -21.73 26.26
CA SER A 1 -54.00 -21.84 25.98
C SER A 1 -53.27 -20.84 26.87
N LYS A 2 -52.52 -21.29 27.87
CA LYS A 2 -51.65 -20.44 28.70
C LYS A 2 -50.21 -20.69 28.26
N SER A 3 -49.50 -19.64 27.88
CA SER A 3 -48.08 -19.69 27.52
C SER A 3 -47.24 -20.07 28.74
N GLY A 4 -46.35 -21.05 28.58
CA GLY A 4 -45.47 -21.55 29.64
C GLY A 4 -44.43 -20.52 30.10
N ARG A 5 -43.72 -20.85 31.18
CA ARG A 5 -42.80 -19.99 31.96
C ARG A 5 -41.65 -19.33 31.17
N TYR A 6 -41.48 -19.68 29.90
CA TYR A 6 -40.51 -19.12 28.93
C TYR A 6 -41.17 -18.79 27.58
N GLY A 7 -42.42 -18.31 27.58
CA GLY A 7 -43.16 -17.95 26.37
C GLY A 7 -42.85 -16.52 25.91
N GLY A 8 -42.05 -16.38 24.85
CA GLY A 8 -41.84 -15.12 24.14
C GLY A 8 -42.05 -15.30 22.63
N THR A 9 -42.40 -14.20 21.94
CA THR A 9 -42.46 -14.16 20.47
C THR A 9 -41.09 -13.73 19.95
N PHE A 10 -40.41 -14.62 19.21
CA PHE A 10 -39.12 -14.33 18.61
C PHE A 10 -39.33 -13.80 17.19
N ALA A 11 -38.77 -12.62 16.91
CA ALA A 11 -38.76 -12.02 15.58
C ALA A 11 -37.33 -11.97 15.03
N HIS A 12 -37.19 -11.89 13.70
CA HIS A 12 -35.91 -11.62 13.08
C HIS A 12 -35.34 -10.28 13.59
N LYS A 13 -34.02 -10.20 13.77
CA LYS A 13 -33.34 -9.04 14.38
C LYS A 13 -33.79 -7.70 13.79
N ASP A 14 -33.96 -7.62 12.47
CA ASP A 14 -34.32 -6.37 11.79
C ASP A 14 -35.77 -5.97 12.12
N ILE A 15 -36.68 -6.95 12.18
CA ILE A 15 -38.08 -6.73 12.57
C ILE A 15 -38.16 -6.30 14.03
N ALA A 16 -37.35 -6.91 14.91
CA ALA A 16 -37.26 -6.54 16.31
C ALA A 16 -36.68 -5.12 16.50
N PHE A 17 -35.65 -4.75 15.73
CA PHE A 17 -35.07 -3.41 15.77
C PHE A 17 -36.04 -2.33 15.28
N GLU A 18 -36.78 -2.57 14.19
CA GLU A 18 -37.81 -1.65 13.69
C GLU A 18 -38.95 -1.49 14.70
N PHE A 19 -39.45 -2.60 15.25
CA PHE A 19 -40.51 -2.58 16.26
C PHE A 19 -40.08 -1.83 17.53
N ALA A 20 -38.88 -2.11 18.05
CA ALA A 20 -38.34 -1.42 19.21
C ALA A 20 -38.08 0.08 18.95
N SER A 21 -37.65 0.43 17.74
CA SER A 21 -37.42 1.83 17.32
C SER A 21 -38.73 2.60 17.12
N TRP A 22 -39.82 1.91 16.78
CA TRP A 22 -41.15 2.51 16.69
C TRP A 22 -41.75 2.76 18.08
N ILE A 23 -41.52 1.85 19.04
CA ILE A 23 -42.03 1.96 20.41
C ILE A 23 -41.25 2.98 21.24
N SER A 24 -39.93 3.08 21.05
CA SER A 24 -39.06 3.93 21.87
C SER A 24 -38.19 4.85 21.02
N ALA A 25 -38.44 6.16 21.15
CA ALA A 25 -37.60 7.19 20.56
C ALA A 25 -36.17 7.18 21.15
N GLU A 26 -36.02 6.81 22.42
CA GLU A 26 -34.70 6.68 23.07
C GLU A 26 -33.90 5.54 22.45
N PHE A 27 -34.53 4.39 22.23
CA PHE A 27 -33.90 3.25 21.58
C PHE A 27 -33.49 3.57 20.14
N LYS A 28 -34.36 4.28 19.41
CA LYS A 28 -34.06 4.76 18.05
C LYS A 28 -32.85 5.70 18.03
N LEU A 29 -32.80 6.66 18.95
CA LEU A 29 -31.67 7.57 19.08
C LEU A 29 -30.38 6.84 19.44
N PHE A 30 -30.46 5.84 20.33
CA PHE A 30 -29.34 4.99 20.70
C PHE A 30 -28.78 4.23 19.48
N LEU A 31 -29.64 3.60 18.67
CA LEU A 31 -29.23 2.92 17.43
C LEU A 31 -28.53 3.86 16.45
N ILE A 32 -29.08 5.08 16.26
CA ILE A 32 -28.47 6.07 15.38
C ILE A 32 -27.08 6.47 15.88
N LYS A 33 -26.93 6.72 17.18
CA LYS A 33 -25.64 7.09 17.77
C LYS A 33 -24.63 5.97 17.68
N GLU A 34 -25.02 4.73 17.96
CA GLU A 34 -24.12 3.57 17.86
C GLU A 34 -23.71 3.31 16.41
N PHE A 35 -24.63 3.46 15.46
CA PHE A 35 -24.29 3.36 14.04
C PHE A 35 -23.29 4.45 13.63
N GLN A 36 -23.50 5.70 14.06
CA GLN A 36 -22.56 6.80 13.81
C GLN A 36 -21.20 6.56 14.47
N ARG A 37 -21.15 6.06 15.72
CA ARG A 37 -19.92 5.70 16.43
C ARG A 37 -19.13 4.64 15.66
N LEU A 38 -19.79 3.54 15.28
CA LEU A 38 -19.17 2.46 14.50
C LEU A 38 -18.66 2.96 13.15
N LYS A 39 -19.41 3.84 12.48
CA LYS A 39 -18.98 4.47 11.23
C LYS A 39 -17.74 5.34 11.42
N ASN A 40 -17.70 6.16 12.47
CA ASN A 40 -16.56 7.03 12.75
C ASN A 40 -15.31 6.22 13.11
N GLU A 41 -15.43 5.20 13.96
CA GLU A 41 -14.33 4.28 14.26
C GLU A 41 -13.82 3.55 13.01
N GLU A 42 -14.71 3.13 12.12
CA GLU A 42 -14.32 2.51 10.85
C GLU A 42 -13.54 3.49 9.94
N ILE A 43 -13.95 4.77 9.91
CA ILE A 43 -13.27 5.82 9.14
C ILE A 43 -11.92 6.16 9.77
N GLU A 44 -11.84 6.33 11.08
CA GLU A 44 -10.61 6.66 11.80
C GLU A 44 -9.58 5.56 11.65
N ASN A 45 -9.95 4.29 11.83
CA ASN A 45 -9.05 3.17 11.65
C ASN A 45 -8.51 3.08 10.22
N LYS A 46 -9.37 3.28 9.20
CA LYS A 46 -8.92 3.36 7.80
C LYS A 46 -7.95 4.52 7.58
N SER A 47 -8.23 5.68 8.16
CA SER A 47 -7.35 6.85 8.05
C SER A 47 -6.00 6.62 8.72
N LEU A 48 -5.97 5.90 9.86
CA LEU A 48 -4.76 5.59 10.61
C LEU A 48 -3.86 4.61 9.86
N GLU A 49 -4.43 3.52 9.33
CA GLU A 49 -3.70 2.54 8.51
C GLU A 49 -3.13 3.19 7.23
N TRP A 50 -3.91 4.07 6.58
CA TRP A 50 -3.46 4.83 5.43
C TRP A 50 -2.27 5.75 5.76
N ASN A 51 -2.40 6.48 6.86
CA ASN A 51 -1.39 7.42 7.31
C ASN A 51 -0.11 6.70 7.72
N LEU A 52 -0.21 5.50 8.31
CA LEU A 52 0.94 4.67 8.64
C LEU A 52 1.67 4.20 7.38
N SER A 53 0.95 3.66 6.38
CA SER A 53 1.53 3.21 5.12
C SER A 53 2.24 4.36 4.40
N ARG A 54 1.61 5.53 4.29
CA ARG A 54 2.20 6.71 3.66
C ARG A 54 3.39 7.27 4.44
N SER A 55 3.34 7.25 5.77
CA SER A 55 4.45 7.70 6.61
C SER A 55 5.65 6.77 6.48
N LEU A 56 5.43 5.45 6.45
CA LEU A 56 6.46 4.45 6.23
C LEU A 56 7.14 4.66 4.87
N SER A 57 6.36 4.85 3.79
CA SER A 57 6.91 5.13 2.46
C SER A 57 7.73 6.42 2.40
N LYS A 58 7.28 7.49 3.08
CA LYS A 58 8.04 8.76 3.14
C LYS A 58 9.35 8.63 3.91
N ILE A 59 9.33 7.93 5.03
CA ILE A 59 10.54 7.66 5.84
C ILE A 59 11.53 6.82 5.04
N ASN A 60 11.06 5.77 4.36
CA ASN A 60 11.89 4.92 3.52
C ASN A 60 12.51 5.69 2.34
N TYR A 61 11.73 6.52 1.63
CA TYR A 61 12.23 7.36 0.55
C TYR A 61 13.32 8.34 1.03
N LYS A 62 13.15 8.91 2.23
CA LYS A 62 14.14 9.82 2.84
C LYS A 62 15.45 9.11 3.15
N ILE A 63 15.39 7.93 3.77
CA ILE A 63 16.56 7.10 4.09
C ILE A 63 17.32 6.69 2.82
N HIS A 64 16.61 6.30 1.76
CA HIS A 64 17.19 5.91 0.47
C HIS A 64 17.90 7.08 -0.24
N THR A 65 17.23 8.24 -0.31
CA THR A 65 17.79 9.43 -0.96
C THR A 65 19.05 9.93 -0.25
N ASP A 66 19.07 9.86 1.08
CA ASP A 66 20.23 10.26 1.89
C ASP A 66 21.43 9.30 1.66
N ALA A 67 21.20 7.99 1.55
CA ALA A 67 22.27 7.03 1.25
C ALA A 67 22.90 7.23 -0.14
N ILE A 68 22.09 7.52 -1.17
CA ILE A 68 22.60 7.88 -2.50
C ILE A 68 23.48 9.12 -2.42
N LYS A 69 23.00 10.17 -1.74
CA LYS A 69 23.71 11.44 -1.62
C LYS A 69 25.06 11.29 -0.92
N GLU A 70 25.13 10.48 0.13
CA GLU A 70 26.34 10.31 0.94
C GLU A 70 27.40 9.40 0.30
N HIS A 71 26.98 8.38 -0.45
CA HIS A 71 27.89 7.29 -0.87
C HIS A 71 28.07 7.18 -2.39
N LEU A 72 27.12 7.67 -3.20
CA LEU A 72 27.21 7.63 -4.67
C LEU A 72 27.51 8.98 -5.32
N VAL A 73 27.14 10.08 -4.65
CA VAL A 73 27.41 11.44 -5.14
C VAL A 73 28.58 12.01 -4.35
N PRO A 74 29.79 12.13 -4.92
CA PRO A 74 30.91 12.76 -4.22
C PRO A 74 30.56 14.22 -3.90
N ASN A 75 30.88 14.71 -2.69
CA ASN A 75 30.70 16.11 -2.25
C ASN A 75 31.39 17.18 -3.14
N ILE A 76 31.98 16.80 -4.27
CA ILE A 76 32.91 17.59 -5.08
C ILE A 76 32.43 17.72 -6.54
N LEU A 77 31.41 16.97 -6.99
CA LEU A 77 30.99 16.98 -8.40
C LEU A 77 29.71 17.77 -8.66
N SER A 78 29.73 18.46 -9.80
CA SER A 78 28.82 19.49 -10.27
C SER A 78 27.38 18.99 -10.49
N ARG A 79 26.42 19.88 -10.15
CA ARG A 79 24.95 19.74 -10.16
C ARG A 79 24.27 19.08 -11.38
N PRO A 80 24.85 19.01 -12.60
CA PRO A 80 24.19 18.32 -13.72
C PRO A 80 24.22 16.79 -13.66
N LYS A 81 25.21 16.18 -12.98
CA LYS A 81 25.35 14.70 -12.95
C LYS A 81 24.45 14.03 -11.91
N ASP A 82 24.07 14.76 -10.85
CA ASP A 82 23.28 14.24 -9.74
C ASP A 82 21.91 13.73 -10.21
N GLY A 83 21.21 14.50 -11.06
CA GLY A 83 19.91 14.09 -11.61
C GLY A 83 19.98 12.81 -12.45
N PHE A 84 21.09 12.58 -13.14
CA PHE A 84 21.29 11.36 -13.92
C PHE A 84 21.53 10.14 -13.03
N VAL A 85 22.32 10.29 -11.96
CA VAL A 85 22.57 9.23 -10.97
C VAL A 85 21.29 8.87 -10.20
N TYR A 86 20.47 9.85 -9.83
CA TYR A 86 19.17 9.59 -9.21
C TYR A 86 18.20 8.88 -10.15
N ALA A 87 18.16 9.29 -11.42
CA ALA A 87 17.31 8.64 -12.42
C ALA A 87 17.74 7.19 -12.67
N THR A 88 19.05 6.91 -12.76
CA THR A 88 19.55 5.55 -12.96
C THR A 88 19.30 4.65 -11.76
N GLU A 89 19.47 5.14 -10.52
CA GLU A 89 19.14 4.35 -9.32
C GLU A 89 17.63 4.10 -9.17
N ALA A 90 16.79 5.06 -9.56
CA ALA A 90 15.34 4.84 -9.61
C ALA A 90 14.97 3.77 -10.65
N ASP A 91 15.67 3.75 -11.79
CA ASP A 91 15.47 2.74 -12.83
C ASP A 91 15.94 1.35 -12.40
N VAL A 92 17.00 1.21 -11.57
CA VAL A 92 17.38 -0.10 -10.97
C VAL A 92 16.21 -0.72 -10.21
N LEU A 93 15.52 0.08 -9.40
CA LEU A 93 14.35 -0.37 -8.63
C LEU A 93 13.17 -0.73 -9.55
N ASN A 94 12.95 0.07 -10.61
CA ASN A 94 11.90 -0.20 -11.57
C ASN A 94 12.17 -1.48 -12.36
N ILE A 95 13.41 -1.71 -12.81
CA ILE A 95 13.82 -2.93 -13.49
C ILE A 95 13.69 -4.13 -12.56
N ALA A 96 14.12 -4.00 -11.30
CA ALA A 96 14.04 -5.09 -10.32
C ALA A 96 12.60 -5.57 -10.07
N LEU A 97 11.61 -4.67 -10.10
CA LEU A 97 10.21 -4.99 -9.79
C LEU A 97 9.32 -5.20 -11.03
N PHE A 98 9.49 -4.36 -12.04
CA PHE A 98 8.60 -4.28 -13.22
C PHE A 98 9.26 -4.77 -14.51
N GLY A 99 10.58 -5.02 -14.50
CA GLY A 99 11.32 -5.47 -15.67
C GLY A 99 11.51 -4.42 -16.77
N GLN A 100 11.24 -3.14 -16.48
CA GLN A 100 11.36 -2.04 -17.44
C GLN A 100 11.75 -0.74 -16.74
N THR A 101 12.36 0.17 -17.50
CA THR A 101 12.69 1.54 -17.05
C THR A 101 11.46 2.44 -17.07
N ALA A 102 11.55 3.59 -16.38
CA ALA A 102 10.50 4.60 -16.43
C ALA A 102 10.28 5.14 -17.85
N LYS A 103 11.33 5.17 -18.68
CA LYS A 103 11.25 5.59 -20.08
C LYS A 103 10.49 4.57 -20.93
N GLU A 104 10.87 3.29 -20.86
CA GLU A 104 10.20 2.21 -21.58
C GLU A 104 8.72 2.12 -21.21
N TRP A 105 8.39 2.31 -19.93
CA TRP A 105 6.98 2.33 -19.50
C TRP A 105 6.19 3.49 -20.15
N ARG A 106 6.75 4.70 -20.23
CA ARG A 106 6.08 5.84 -20.90
C ARG A 106 5.90 5.61 -22.39
N GLU A 107 6.90 5.01 -23.05
CA GLU A 107 6.85 4.66 -24.47
C GLU A 107 5.78 3.61 -24.75
N ASN A 108 5.63 2.62 -23.85
CA ASN A 108 4.60 1.58 -23.93
C ASN A 108 3.20 2.06 -23.54
N ASN A 109 3.08 3.18 -22.80
CA ASN A 109 1.82 3.72 -22.29
C ASN A 109 1.59 5.20 -22.69
N PRO A 110 1.58 5.53 -23.99
CA PRO A 110 1.54 6.93 -24.47
C PRO A 110 0.22 7.66 -24.16
N LYS A 111 -0.82 6.94 -23.72
CA LYS A 111 -2.15 7.48 -23.38
C LYS A 111 -2.38 7.60 -21.87
N GLN A 112 -1.44 7.13 -21.05
CA GLN A 112 -1.55 7.18 -19.59
C GLN A 112 -0.73 8.36 -19.08
N ASP A 113 -1.34 9.17 -18.22
CA ASP A 113 -0.66 10.29 -17.56
C ASP A 113 -0.02 9.80 -16.25
N GLY A 114 1.14 10.36 -15.87
CA GLY A 114 1.86 9.98 -14.65
C GLY A 114 3.06 9.04 -14.85
N ASN A 115 3.40 8.29 -13.80
CA ASN A 115 4.58 7.42 -13.72
C ASN A 115 4.17 5.96 -13.44
N ILE A 116 5.03 4.98 -13.76
CA ILE A 116 4.79 3.54 -13.53
C ILE A 116 4.32 3.23 -12.09
N ARG A 117 4.81 3.99 -11.11
CA ARG A 117 4.46 3.84 -9.69
C ARG A 117 3.00 4.21 -9.40
N ASP A 118 2.39 5.11 -10.16
CA ASP A 118 0.99 5.53 -9.98
C ASP A 118 0.00 4.43 -10.39
N TYR A 119 0.46 3.51 -11.24
CA TYR A 119 -0.30 2.36 -11.73
C TYR A 119 0.07 1.04 -11.04
N ALA A 120 0.95 1.10 -10.03
CA ALA A 120 1.37 -0.07 -9.27
C ALA A 120 0.31 -0.51 -8.25
N SER A 121 0.26 -1.81 -7.97
CA SER A 121 -0.60 -2.36 -6.91
C SER A 121 -0.05 -2.02 -5.52
N VAL A 122 -0.88 -2.17 -4.49
CA VAL A 122 -0.46 -1.94 -3.10
C VAL A 122 0.68 -2.87 -2.70
N GLU A 123 0.62 -4.14 -3.13
CA GLU A 123 1.70 -5.13 -2.94
C GLU A 123 3.00 -4.61 -3.55
N GLN A 124 2.95 -4.15 -4.80
CA GLN A 124 4.12 -3.64 -5.52
C GLN A 124 4.71 -2.39 -4.84
N LEU A 125 3.87 -1.47 -4.37
CA LEU A 125 4.33 -0.28 -3.64
C LEU A 125 5.01 -0.63 -2.31
N ILE A 126 4.51 -1.65 -1.60
CA ILE A 126 5.15 -2.15 -0.37
C ILE A 126 6.52 -2.74 -0.68
N VAL A 127 6.60 -3.62 -1.69
CA VAL A 127 7.87 -4.24 -2.11
C VAL A 127 8.86 -3.18 -2.59
N LEU A 128 8.40 -2.19 -3.35
CA LEU A 128 9.22 -1.07 -3.81
C LEU A 128 9.81 -0.29 -2.64
N SER A 129 8.99 0.04 -1.64
CA SER A 129 9.44 0.76 -0.45
C SER A 129 10.48 -0.03 0.35
N ASN A 130 10.35 -1.36 0.39
CA ASN A 130 11.33 -2.21 1.05
C ASN A 130 12.64 -2.31 0.25
N MET A 131 12.55 -2.42 -1.09
CA MET A 131 13.72 -2.38 -1.97
C MET A 131 14.48 -1.07 -1.88
N GLU A 132 13.81 0.06 -1.73
CA GLU A 132 14.47 1.36 -1.50
C GLU A 132 15.36 1.31 -0.24
N SER A 133 14.83 0.82 0.89
CA SER A 133 15.59 0.69 2.13
C SER A 133 16.76 -0.28 2.00
N VAL A 134 16.58 -1.42 1.31
CA VAL A 134 17.65 -2.40 1.11
C VAL A 134 18.71 -1.90 0.14
N ASN A 135 18.33 -1.28 -0.98
CA ASN A 135 19.28 -0.73 -1.93
C ASN A 135 20.16 0.33 -1.26
N ALA A 136 19.59 1.15 -0.37
CA ALA A 136 20.33 2.14 0.42
C ALA A 136 21.46 1.49 1.25
N GLU A 137 21.18 0.36 1.87
CA GLU A 137 22.16 -0.39 2.66
C GLU A 137 23.22 -1.07 1.79
N LEU A 138 22.81 -1.67 0.66
CA LEU A 138 23.72 -2.26 -0.31
C LEU A 138 24.66 -1.21 -0.94
N ILE A 139 24.18 0.01 -1.14
CA ILE A 139 24.99 1.17 -1.55
C ILE A 139 26.07 1.48 -0.50
N LYS A 140 25.70 1.54 0.79
CA LYS A 140 26.64 1.79 1.88
C LYS A 140 27.73 0.73 2.00
N GLN A 141 27.36 -0.52 1.69
CA GLN A 141 28.29 -1.65 1.65
C GLN A 141 29.20 -1.64 0.41
N GLY A 142 29.06 -0.66 -0.49
CA GLY A 142 29.88 -0.53 -1.70
C GLY A 142 29.57 -1.56 -2.78
N MET A 143 28.40 -2.22 -2.72
CA MET A 143 28.01 -3.23 -3.71
C MET A 143 27.76 -2.58 -5.07
N GLN A 144 28.26 -3.22 -6.14
CA GLN A 144 28.08 -2.73 -7.50
C GLN A 144 26.62 -2.79 -7.92
N GLN A 145 26.19 -1.82 -8.73
CA GLN A 145 24.79 -1.68 -9.16
C GLN A 145 24.22 -2.94 -9.81
N ALA A 146 25.01 -3.64 -10.64
CA ALA A 146 24.60 -4.88 -11.29
C ALA A 146 24.30 -6.00 -10.29
N ASP A 147 25.16 -6.17 -9.27
CA ASP A 147 24.96 -7.17 -8.22
C ASP A 147 23.75 -6.81 -7.34
N ARG A 148 23.57 -5.52 -7.03
CA ARG A 148 22.40 -5.04 -6.30
C ARG A 148 21.11 -5.35 -7.05
N LEU A 149 21.07 -5.15 -8.36
CA LEU A 149 19.89 -5.45 -9.18
C LEU A 149 19.45 -6.91 -9.02
N LEU A 150 20.41 -7.86 -9.04
CA LEU A 150 20.12 -9.29 -8.84
C LEU A 150 19.54 -9.56 -7.45
N VAL A 151 20.15 -9.00 -6.41
CA VAL A 151 19.67 -9.13 -5.02
C VAL A 151 18.27 -8.56 -4.88
N LEU A 152 18.04 -7.33 -5.39
CA LEU A 152 16.76 -6.63 -5.31
C LEU A 152 15.66 -7.37 -6.07
N ASN A 153 15.94 -7.90 -7.27
CA ASN A 153 14.97 -8.67 -8.04
C ASN A 153 14.60 -9.99 -7.33
N SER A 154 15.59 -10.73 -6.82
CA SER A 154 15.34 -11.95 -6.06
C SER A 154 14.46 -11.69 -4.82
N MET A 155 14.72 -10.57 -4.15
CA MET A 155 13.95 -10.12 -3.00
C MET A 155 12.53 -9.71 -3.40
N ALA A 156 12.37 -8.97 -4.50
CA ALA A 156 11.08 -8.56 -5.03
C ALA A 156 10.18 -9.76 -5.33
N ILE A 157 10.73 -10.76 -6.03
CA ILE A 157 10.03 -12.01 -6.36
C ILE A 157 9.57 -12.73 -5.09
N SER A 158 10.47 -12.85 -4.10
CA SER A 158 10.15 -13.51 -2.82
C SER A 158 9.02 -12.79 -2.07
N GLN A 159 9.12 -11.47 -1.93
CA GLN A 159 8.12 -10.67 -1.22
C GLN A 159 6.78 -10.63 -1.96
N MET A 160 6.78 -10.51 -3.28
CA MET A 160 5.55 -10.57 -4.09
C MET A 160 4.83 -11.91 -3.91
N LYS A 161 5.56 -13.03 -3.91
CA LYS A 161 4.96 -14.36 -3.63
C LYS A 161 4.29 -14.42 -2.26
N SER A 162 4.89 -13.82 -1.24
CA SER A 162 4.31 -13.76 0.11
C SER A 162 3.09 -12.83 0.20
N LEU A 163 3.04 -11.74 -0.56
CA LEU A 163 2.00 -10.72 -0.47
C LEU A 163 0.75 -11.04 -1.31
N ILE A 164 0.90 -11.68 -2.48
CA ILE A 164 -0.21 -11.96 -3.42
C ILE A 164 -1.34 -12.79 -2.77
N ASN A 165 -1.02 -13.64 -1.80
CA ASN A 165 -1.99 -14.48 -1.11
C ASN A 165 -2.42 -13.95 0.26
N ASN A 166 -1.95 -12.77 0.67
CA ASN A 166 -2.25 -12.22 1.99
C ASN A 166 -3.65 -11.56 2.00
N PRO A 167 -4.60 -12.05 2.82
CA PRO A 167 -5.98 -11.54 2.86
C PRO A 167 -6.05 -10.09 3.37
N THR A 168 -5.12 -9.67 4.24
CA THR A 168 -5.05 -8.31 4.77
C THR A 168 -4.69 -7.31 3.67
N ILE A 169 -3.76 -7.67 2.79
CA ILE A 169 -3.32 -6.79 1.69
C ILE A 169 -4.43 -6.65 0.63
N LYS A 170 -5.15 -7.74 0.32
CA LYS A 170 -6.33 -7.69 -0.57
C LYS A 170 -7.43 -6.76 -0.05
N LYS A 171 -7.59 -6.69 1.28
CA LYS A 171 -8.54 -5.78 1.94
C LYS A 171 -8.10 -4.32 1.79
N LEU A 172 -6.80 -4.04 1.95
CA LEU A 172 -6.22 -2.71 1.72
C LEU A 172 -6.39 -2.23 0.26
N GLY A 173 -6.08 -3.08 -0.73
CA GLY A 173 -6.25 -2.73 -2.15
C GLY A 173 -7.68 -2.31 -2.53
N LYS A 174 -8.69 -2.99 -1.98
CA LYS A 174 -10.11 -2.65 -2.18
C LYS A 174 -10.52 -1.32 -1.52
N LEU A 175 -9.91 -0.97 -0.38
CA LEU A 175 -10.27 0.23 0.38
C LEU A 175 -9.79 1.53 -0.28
N TYR A 176 -8.69 1.47 -1.06
CA TYR A 176 -8.09 2.65 -1.69
C TYR A 176 -8.29 2.74 -3.21
N GLY A 177 -9.14 1.89 -3.80
CA GLY A 177 -9.50 1.99 -5.22
C GLY A 177 -8.41 1.58 -6.21
N PHE A 178 -7.39 0.83 -5.77
CA PHE A 178 -6.41 0.24 -6.67
C PHE A 178 -7.07 -0.94 -7.42
N ASN A 179 -7.50 -0.69 -8.66
CA ASN A 179 -8.02 -1.76 -9.52
C ASN A 179 -6.92 -2.80 -9.79
N ASN A 180 -7.33 -4.08 -9.82
CA ASN A 180 -6.48 -5.26 -10.03
C ASN A 180 -5.90 -5.33 -11.47
N TYR A 181 -5.16 -4.32 -11.92
CA TYR A 181 -4.52 -4.33 -13.25
C TYR A 181 -3.08 -4.87 -13.26
N GLY A 182 -2.52 -5.25 -12.10
CA GLY A 182 -1.13 -5.72 -11.97
C GLY A 182 -0.92 -7.23 -11.87
N ARG A 183 -1.77 -8.06 -12.50
CA ARG A 183 -1.43 -9.50 -12.66
C ARG A 183 -0.52 -9.64 -13.88
N MET A 184 0.70 -10.15 -13.67
CA MET A 184 1.85 -10.20 -14.58
C MET A 184 2.61 -8.86 -14.54
N TYR A 185 3.90 -8.80 -14.22
CA TYR A 185 5.00 -9.67 -14.62
C TYR A 185 5.99 -9.88 -13.45
N CYS A 186 6.25 -11.13 -13.13
CA CYS A 186 7.51 -11.58 -12.54
C CYS A 186 7.85 -12.86 -13.30
N MET A 187 8.64 -12.72 -14.36
CA MET A 187 9.42 -13.83 -14.91
C MET A 187 10.82 -13.71 -14.37
#